data_AF-A0AAW0IMZ8-F1
#
_entry.id   AF-A0AAW0IMZ8-F1
#
_cell.length_a   1.000
_cell.length_b   1.000
_cell.length_c   1.000
_cell.angle_alpha   90.00
_cell.angle_beta   90.00
_cell.angle_gamma   90.00
#
_symmetry.space_group_name_H-M   'P 1'
#
loop_
_entity.id
_entity.type
_entity.pdbx_description
1 polymer ?
#
loop_
_entity_poly.entity_id
_entity_poly.type
_entity_poly.pdbx_seq_one_letter_code
_entity_poly.pdbx_strand_id
1 'polypeptide(L)'
;MYLIWALKDKRSYAIDVAGIDGESIGNCPFSQRLFMILWLKGVVFNVTTVDLKRKPADLHNLAPGAHPPFLTFNGDVKTDVNKIEEFLEETLTPEKYPKLAARHRESNTAGIDIFSKFSAYIKNTKQQKNAERQARETSGTDAAGYFLFSSHPPDSEGRSQNLLPAA
;
A
#
# COMPACT_ATOMS: atom_id res chain seq x y z
N MET A 1 2.16 30.90 -5.60
CA MET A 1 3.15 30.35 -6.56
C MET A 1 3.12 28.84 -6.39
N TYR A 2 2.23 28.14 -7.11
CA TYR A 2 2.13 26.68 -7.04
C TYR A 2 2.88 26.10 -8.23
N LEU A 3 4.14 25.73 -8.02
CA LEU A 3 4.94 25.03 -9.00
C LEU A 3 4.56 23.54 -8.94
N ILE A 4 3.68 23.09 -9.84
CA ILE A 4 3.55 21.68 -10.17
C ILE A 4 4.43 21.46 -11.41
N TRP A 5 5.68 21.04 -11.21
CA TRP A 5 6.54 20.56 -12.29
C TRP A 5 6.75 19.06 -12.13
N ALA A 6 6.44 18.29 -13.17
CA ALA A 6 6.78 16.87 -13.24
C ALA A 6 7.15 16.52 -14.70
N LEU A 7 8.44 16.46 -14.95
CA LEU A 7 9.14 15.94 -16.14
C LEU A 7 10.32 15.14 -15.55
N LYS A 8 10.55 13.85 -15.82
CA LYS A 8 10.46 13.11 -17.09
C LYS A 8 10.10 11.62 -16.87
N ASP A 9 9.41 11.09 -17.87
CA ASP A 9 9.07 9.69 -18.18
C ASP A 9 8.14 8.92 -17.21
N LYS A 10 6.84 8.92 -17.55
CA LYS A 10 5.69 8.24 -16.91
C LYS A 10 5.29 8.85 -15.56
N ARG A 11 4.33 9.78 -15.59
CA ARG A 11 3.87 10.51 -14.40
C ARG A 11 2.89 9.66 -13.61
N SER A 12 3.31 9.23 -12.43
CA SER A 12 2.46 8.62 -11.41
C SER A 12 2.24 9.64 -10.30
N TYR A 13 0.98 9.93 -9.96
CA TYR A 13 0.62 10.77 -8.82
C TYR A 13 -0.20 9.96 -7.83
N ALA A 14 0.31 9.81 -6.62
CA ALA A 14 -0.43 9.24 -5.50
C ALA A 14 -1.18 10.35 -4.78
N ILE A 15 -2.49 10.19 -4.61
CA ILE A 15 -3.31 11.13 -3.88
C ILE A 15 -3.69 10.56 -2.53
N ASP A 16 -3.28 11.23 -1.45
CA ASP A 16 -3.42 10.77 -0.08
C ASP A 16 -4.43 11.60 0.72
N VAL A 17 -5.00 10.97 1.75
CA VAL A 17 -5.86 11.67 2.71
C VAL A 17 -4.99 12.64 3.50
N ALA A 18 -5.38 13.92 3.56
CA ALA A 18 -4.66 14.90 4.39
C ALA A 18 -4.88 14.67 5.90
N GLY A 19 -3.93 15.12 6.70
CA GLY A 19 -3.98 15.16 8.15
C GLY A 19 -5.00 16.18 8.67
N ILE A 20 -5.06 16.34 9.99
CA ILE A 20 -6.00 17.27 10.64
C ILE A 20 -5.79 18.74 10.26
N ASP A 21 -4.58 19.07 9.82
CA ASP A 21 -4.16 20.39 9.35
C ASP A 21 -4.56 20.65 7.88
N GLY A 22 -5.01 19.63 7.16
CA GLY A 22 -5.43 19.74 5.76
C GLY A 22 -4.28 19.74 4.74
N GLU A 23 -3.02 19.62 5.20
CA GLU A 23 -1.83 19.67 4.34
C GLU A 23 -0.91 18.46 4.54
N SER A 24 -0.69 18.02 5.78
CA SER A 24 0.18 16.88 6.08
C SER A 24 -0.40 15.54 5.61
N ILE A 25 0.42 14.49 5.59
CA ILE A 25 -0.04 13.13 5.31
C ILE A 25 -0.90 12.65 6.49
N GLY A 26 -2.13 12.23 6.20
CA GLY A 26 -3.09 11.74 7.19
C GLY A 26 -2.91 10.26 7.56
N ASN A 27 -3.62 9.84 8.60
CA ASN A 27 -3.61 8.44 9.06
C ASN A 27 -4.54 7.58 8.19
N CYS A 28 -4.04 7.13 7.04
CA CYS A 28 -4.76 6.24 6.14
C CYS A 28 -3.87 5.04 5.77
N PRO A 29 -4.18 3.81 6.24
CA PRO A 29 -3.36 2.63 5.97
C PRO A 29 -3.32 2.28 4.47
N PHE A 30 -4.36 2.64 3.72
CA PHE A 30 -4.44 2.41 2.28
C PHE A 30 -3.50 3.34 1.49
N SER A 31 -3.48 4.63 1.86
CA SER A 31 -2.54 5.63 1.36
C SER A 31 -1.10 5.19 1.60
N GLN A 32 -0.82 4.80 2.85
CA GLN A 32 0.50 4.31 3.25
C GLN A 32 0.93 3.07 2.43
N ARG A 33 0.02 2.13 2.17
CA ARG A 33 0.30 0.95 1.34
C ARG A 33 0.74 1.34 -0.08
N LEU A 34 0.02 2.22 -0.75
CA LEU A 34 0.37 2.66 -2.10
C LEU A 34 1.68 3.44 -2.13
N PHE A 35 1.91 4.31 -1.13
CA PHE A 35 3.18 5.02 -0.97
C PHE A 35 4.36 4.04 -0.85
N MET A 36 4.23 3.01 -0.02
CA MET A 36 5.26 1.98 0.14
C MET A 36 5.52 1.21 -1.16
N ILE A 37 4.47 0.84 -1.91
CA ILE A 37 4.62 0.14 -3.20
C ILE A 37 5.41 1.00 -4.19
N LEU A 38 5.02 2.27 -4.38
CA LEU A 38 5.69 3.18 -5.30
C LEU A 38 7.15 3.44 -4.88
N TRP A 39 7.40 3.56 -3.57
CA TRP A 39 8.75 3.69 -3.01
C TRP A 39 9.61 2.46 -3.29
N LEU A 40 9.11 1.25 -3.01
CA LEU A 40 9.84 0.00 -3.22
C LEU A 40 10.07 -0.30 -4.71
N LYS A 41 9.15 0.13 -5.58
CA LYS A 41 9.35 0.07 -7.03
C LYS A 41 10.47 1.00 -7.50
N GLY A 42 10.87 2.01 -6.72
CA GLY A 42 11.91 2.96 -7.11
C GLY A 42 11.51 3.87 -8.27
N VAL A 43 10.21 4.07 -8.48
CA VAL A 43 9.70 5.02 -9.46
C VAL A 43 9.77 6.44 -8.92
N VAL A 44 9.92 7.43 -9.80
CA VAL A 44 9.73 8.83 -9.43
C VAL A 44 8.23 9.12 -9.46
N PHE A 45 7.66 9.56 -8.35
CA PHE A 45 6.24 9.88 -8.23
C PHE A 45 6.05 11.12 -7.36
N ASN A 46 4.90 11.76 -7.52
CA ASN A 46 4.48 12.87 -6.67
C ASN A 46 3.37 12.42 -5.74
N VAL A 47 3.38 12.95 -4.52
CA VAL A 47 2.30 12.78 -3.55
C VAL A 47 1.54 14.09 -3.41
N THR A 48 0.23 14.02 -3.55
CA THR A 48 -0.67 15.16 -3.32
C THR A 48 -1.62 14.79 -2.19
N THR A 49 -1.59 15.53 -1.09
CA THR A 49 -2.55 15.36 -0.01
C THR A 49 -3.85 16.11 -0.34
N VAL A 50 -4.98 15.54 0.07
CA VAL A 50 -6.30 16.12 -0.17
C VAL A 50 -7.04 16.34 1.14
N ASP A 51 -7.41 17.59 1.38
CA ASP A 51 -8.39 17.94 2.41
C ASP A 51 -9.80 17.57 1.93
N LEU A 52 -10.38 16.55 2.57
CA LEU A 52 -11.74 16.09 2.28
C LEU A 52 -12.83 17.10 2.66
N LYS A 53 -12.54 18.05 3.56
CA LYS A 53 -13.45 19.12 3.97
C LYS A 53 -13.40 20.30 3.00
N ARG A 54 -12.23 20.57 2.42
CA ARG A 54 -11.99 21.66 1.47
C ARG A 54 -11.46 21.09 0.15
N LYS A 55 -12.34 20.38 -0.58
CA LYS A 55 -11.97 19.76 -1.85
C LYS A 55 -11.55 20.83 -2.86
N PRO A 56 -10.29 20.84 -3.34
CA PRO A 56 -9.87 21.79 -4.37
C PRO A 56 -10.58 21.48 -5.70
N ALA A 57 -10.93 22.53 -6.45
CA ALA A 57 -11.66 22.39 -7.73
C ALA A 57 -10.89 21.53 -8.76
N ASP A 58 -9.56 21.62 -8.75
CA ASP A 58 -8.69 20.85 -9.63
C ASP A 58 -8.83 19.34 -9.42
N LEU A 59 -9.11 18.90 -8.19
CA LEU A 59 -9.33 17.49 -7.87
C LEU A 59 -10.64 16.97 -8.48
N HIS A 60 -11.67 17.81 -8.50
CA HIS A 60 -12.96 17.47 -9.10
C HIS A 60 -12.85 17.25 -10.60
N ASN A 61 -12.00 18.04 -11.27
CA ASN A 61 -11.73 17.88 -12.70
C ASN A 61 -10.86 16.66 -12.99
N LEU A 62 -9.92 16.35 -12.10
CA LEU A 62 -9.02 15.20 -12.26
C LEU A 62 -9.73 13.88 -12.02
N ALA A 63 -10.56 13.77 -10.98
CA ALA A 63 -11.21 12.53 -10.58
C ALA A 63 -12.58 12.81 -9.93
N PRO A 64 -13.64 13.08 -10.73
CA PRO A 64 -14.95 13.44 -10.22
C PRO A 64 -15.54 12.31 -9.37
N GLY A 65 -15.80 12.59 -8.09
CA GLY A 65 -16.38 11.62 -7.16
C GLY A 65 -15.43 10.54 -6.64
N ALA A 66 -14.15 10.54 -7.02
CA ALA A 66 -13.19 9.59 -6.47
C ALA A 66 -12.84 9.93 -5.02
N HIS A 67 -12.88 8.90 -4.16
CA HIS A 67 -12.41 9.01 -2.78
C HIS A 67 -10.92 8.61 -2.73
N PRO A 68 -10.06 9.40 -2.06
CA PRO A 68 -8.68 9.01 -1.80
C PRO A 68 -8.60 7.70 -0.97
N PRO A 69 -7.54 6.90 -1.16
CA PRO A 69 -6.46 7.12 -2.11
C PRO A 69 -6.82 6.69 -3.54
N PHE A 70 -6.26 7.40 -4.51
CA PHE A 70 -6.31 7.02 -5.92
C PHE A 70 -5.00 7.39 -6.62
N LEU A 71 -4.71 6.72 -7.73
CA LEU A 71 -3.51 6.93 -8.53
C LEU A 71 -3.93 7.57 -9.85
N THR A 72 -3.16 8.55 -10.32
CA THR A 72 -3.24 8.93 -11.74
C THR A 72 -1.96 8.50 -12.44
N PHE A 73 -2.12 7.83 -13.57
CA PHE A 73 -1.01 7.33 -14.38
C PHE A 73 -1.22 7.77 -15.82
N ASN A 74 -0.31 8.60 -16.35
CA ASN A 74 -0.44 9.18 -17.71
C ASN A 74 -1.79 9.89 -17.98
N GLY A 75 -2.42 10.46 -16.95
CA GLY A 75 -3.72 11.14 -17.05
C GLY A 75 -4.92 10.24 -16.75
N ASP A 76 -4.75 8.91 -16.75
CA ASP A 76 -5.81 7.97 -16.39
C ASP A 76 -5.93 7.83 -14.88
N VAL A 77 -7.14 7.99 -14.35
CA VAL A 77 -7.45 7.79 -12.93
C VAL A 77 -7.69 6.30 -12.66
N LYS A 78 -6.97 5.77 -11.68
CA LYS A 78 -7.14 4.44 -11.13
C LYS A 78 -7.65 4.56 -9.71
N THR A 79 -8.80 3.96 -9.45
CA THR A 79 -9.42 3.84 -8.12
C THR A 79 -9.33 2.38 -7.65
N ASP A 80 -9.59 2.16 -6.36
CA ASP A 80 -9.40 0.86 -5.68
C ASP A 80 -7.93 0.48 -5.46
N VAL A 81 -7.54 0.38 -4.19
CA VAL A 81 -6.15 0.13 -3.77
C VAL A 81 -5.61 -1.18 -4.32
N ASN A 82 -6.42 -2.24 -4.34
CA ASN A 82 -5.96 -3.55 -4.82
C ASN A 82 -5.74 -3.53 -6.33
N LYS A 83 -6.64 -2.87 -7.08
CA LYS A 83 -6.48 -2.71 -8.54
C LYS A 83 -5.31 -1.82 -8.90
N ILE A 84 -5.03 -0.79 -8.10
CA ILE A 84 -3.86 0.06 -8.27
C ILE A 84 -2.57 -0.76 -8.05
N GLU A 85 -2.52 -1.59 -7.01
CA GLU A 85 -1.40 -2.48 -6.74
C GLU A 85 -1.16 -3.48 -7.90
N GLU A 86 -2.21 -4.16 -8.37
CA GLU A 86 -2.14 -5.06 -9.53
C GLU A 86 -1.61 -4.31 -10.77
N PHE A 87 -2.18 -3.14 -11.06
CA PHE A 87 -1.76 -2.29 -12.17
C PHE A 87 -0.29 -1.88 -12.08
N LEU A 88 0.19 -1.49 -10.89
CA LEU A 88 1.58 -1.11 -10.67
C LEU A 88 2.53 -2.31 -10.82
N GLU A 89 2.13 -3.49 -10.35
CA GLU A 89 2.93 -4.70 -10.49
C GLU A 89 3.06 -5.14 -11.96
N GLU A 90 1.99 -5.04 -12.75
CA GLU A 90 1.98 -5.37 -14.17
C GLU A 90 2.70 -4.33 -15.04
N THR A 91 2.49 -3.03 -14.75
CA THR A 91 3.03 -1.93 -15.57
C THR A 91 4.50 -1.68 -15.29
N LEU A 92 4.94 -1.85 -14.05
CA LEU A 92 6.32 -1.63 -13.61
C LEU A 92 7.05 -2.98 -13.62
N THR A 93 7.45 -3.38 -14.84
CA THR A 93 7.97 -4.71 -15.13
C THR A 93 9.36 -4.99 -14.53
N PRO A 94 9.68 -6.27 -14.28
CA PRO A 94 10.95 -6.73 -13.69
C PRO A 94 12.23 -6.26 -14.38
N GLU A 95 12.16 -5.93 -15.67
CA GLU A 95 13.31 -5.46 -16.45
C GLU A 95 13.86 -4.13 -15.93
N LYS A 96 12.99 -3.28 -15.37
CA LYS A 96 13.37 -1.95 -14.86
C LYS A 96 13.06 -1.75 -13.37
N TYR A 97 12.09 -2.49 -12.82
CA TYR A 97 11.61 -2.31 -11.45
C TYR A 97 11.45 -3.66 -10.75
N PRO A 98 11.72 -3.75 -9.43
CA PRO A 98 11.64 -5.03 -8.72
C PRO A 98 10.20 -5.58 -8.70
N LYS A 99 10.09 -6.92 -8.71
CA LYS A 99 8.82 -7.63 -8.45
C LYS A 99 8.52 -7.57 -6.95
N LEU A 100 7.34 -7.10 -6.57
CA LEU A 100 6.94 -6.93 -5.17
C LEU A 100 5.94 -8.00 -4.70
N ALA A 101 5.31 -8.74 -5.62
CA ALA A 101 4.41 -9.81 -5.26
C ALA A 101 5.09 -10.86 -4.37
N ALA A 102 4.41 -11.23 -3.28
CA ALA A 102 4.91 -12.25 -2.36
C ALA A 102 5.11 -13.59 -3.07
N ARG A 103 6.20 -14.27 -2.72
CA ARG A 103 6.53 -15.60 -3.26
C ARG A 103 5.63 -16.70 -2.72
N HIS A 104 5.30 -16.62 -1.43
CA HIS A 104 4.40 -17.56 -0.77
C HIS A 104 3.01 -16.95 -0.65
N ARG A 105 2.00 -17.69 -1.09
CA ARG A 105 0.59 -17.25 -1.01
C ARG A 105 0.14 -16.97 0.42
N GLU A 106 0.69 -17.73 1.37
CA GLU A 106 0.39 -17.62 2.80
C GLU A 106 0.78 -16.24 3.37
N SER A 107 1.85 -15.62 2.84
CA SER A 107 2.28 -14.27 3.21
C SER A 107 1.22 -13.21 2.93
N ASN A 108 0.36 -13.41 1.92
CA ASN A 108 -0.72 -12.46 1.59
C ASN A 108 -1.92 -12.57 2.53
N THR A 109 -2.05 -13.70 3.23
CA THR A 109 -3.19 -14.00 4.10
C THR A 109 -2.84 -13.91 5.59
N ALA A 110 -1.56 -14.02 5.93
CA ALA A 110 -1.08 -13.91 7.29
C ALA A 110 -1.43 -12.53 7.88
N GLY A 111 -2.24 -12.52 8.94
CA GLY A 111 -2.62 -11.31 9.66
C GLY A 111 -3.68 -10.43 8.98
N ILE A 112 -4.33 -10.89 7.90
CA ILE A 112 -5.33 -10.11 7.15
C ILE A 112 -6.54 -9.68 8.00
N ASP A 113 -6.85 -10.42 9.07
CA ASP A 113 -7.99 -10.18 9.95
C ASP A 113 -7.66 -9.36 11.20
N ILE A 114 -6.36 -9.11 11.49
CA ILE A 114 -5.90 -8.37 12.67
C ILE A 114 -6.50 -6.97 12.71
N PHE A 115 -6.44 -6.23 11.60
CA PHE A 115 -6.98 -4.86 11.57
C PHE A 115 -8.48 -4.80 11.88
N SER A 116 -9.24 -5.79 11.41
CA SER A 116 -10.68 -5.90 11.67
C SER A 116 -10.96 -6.24 13.15
N LYS A 117 -10.21 -7.20 13.71
CA LYS A 117 -10.27 -7.58 15.13
C LYS A 117 -9.91 -6.39 16.03
N PHE A 118 -8.84 -5.67 15.72
CA PHE A 118 -8.38 -4.50 16.45
C PHE A 118 -9.40 -3.37 16.41
N SER A 119 -9.94 -3.10 15.21
CA SER A 119 -10.99 -2.10 15.01
C SER A 119 -12.24 -2.43 15.82
N ALA A 120 -12.63 -3.71 15.88
CA ALA A 120 -13.75 -4.15 16.69
C ALA A 120 -13.45 -3.98 18.19
N TYR A 121 -12.22 -4.23 18.65
CA TYR A 121 -11.83 -4.05 20.03
C TYR A 121 -11.88 -2.58 20.46
N ILE A 122 -11.18 -1.68 19.75
CA ILE A 122 -11.07 -0.25 20.12
C ILE A 122 -12.41 0.49 20.03
N LYS A 123 -13.27 0.12 19.07
CA LYS A 123 -14.61 0.73 18.92
C LYS A 123 -15.64 0.17 19.92
N ASN A 124 -15.27 -0.79 20.78
CA ASN A 124 -16.21 -1.39 21.71
C ASN A 124 -16.51 -0.44 22.88
N THR A 125 -17.79 -0.07 23.04
CA THR A 125 -18.26 0.75 24.15
C THR A 125 -18.80 -0.06 25.34
N LYS A 126 -18.93 -1.39 25.20
CA LYS A 126 -19.52 -2.28 26.21
C LYS A 126 -18.45 -3.10 26.96
N GLN A 127 -18.20 -2.75 28.22
CA GLN A 127 -17.20 -3.41 29.07
C GLN A 127 -17.36 -4.94 29.15
N GLN A 128 -18.59 -5.44 29.18
CA GLN A 128 -18.89 -6.88 29.23
C GLN A 128 -18.32 -7.68 28.06
N LYS A 129 -18.09 -7.05 26.89
CA LYS A 129 -17.52 -7.69 25.69
C LYS A 129 -16.03 -7.43 25.50
N ASN A 130 -15.38 -6.71 26.43
CA ASN A 130 -13.97 -6.36 26.29
C ASN A 130 -13.07 -7.58 26.35
N ALA A 131 -13.29 -8.49 27.31
CA ALA A 131 -12.47 -9.70 27.46
C ALA A 131 -12.55 -10.60 26.21
N GLU A 132 -13.75 -10.83 25.68
CA GLU A 132 -13.94 -11.62 24.45
C GLU A 132 -13.25 -10.98 23.23
N ARG A 133 -13.36 -9.66 23.06
CA ARG A 133 -12.74 -8.95 21.93
C ARG A 133 -11.22 -8.88 22.06
N GLN A 134 -10.70 -8.71 23.27
CA GLN A 134 -9.27 -8.74 23.53
C GLN A 134 -8.68 -10.12 23.22
N ALA A 135 -9.36 -11.20 23.65
CA ALA A 135 -8.92 -12.56 23.33
C ALA A 135 -8.92 -12.84 21.81
N ARG A 136 -9.89 -12.29 21.07
CA ARG A 136 -9.93 -12.39 19.59
C ARG A 136 -8.83 -11.60 18.91
N GLU A 137 -8.42 -10.46 19.48
CA GLU A 137 -7.28 -9.69 18.99
C GLU A 137 -5.97 -10.44 19.21
N THR A 138 -5.74 -10.92 20.44
CA THR A 138 -4.56 -11.72 20.79
C THR A 138 -4.42 -12.96 19.91
N SER A 139 -5.51 -13.67 19.62
CA SER A 139 -5.43 -14.83 18.73
C SER A 139 -5.08 -14.48 17.28
N GLY A 140 -5.47 -13.30 16.80
CA GLY A 140 -5.04 -12.79 15.49
C GLY A 140 -3.54 -12.49 15.45
N THR A 141 -3.03 -11.80 16.48
CA THR A 141 -1.61 -11.49 16.58
C THR A 141 -0.74 -12.73 16.74
N ASP A 142 -1.20 -13.71 17.52
CA ASP A 142 -0.49 -14.98 17.73
C ASP A 142 -0.39 -15.79 16.45
N ALA A 143 -1.46 -15.85 15.65
CA ALA A 143 -1.46 -16.53 14.37
C ALA A 143 -0.48 -15.90 13.37
N ALA A 144 -0.43 -14.58 13.30
CA ALA A 144 0.57 -13.88 12.48
C ALA A 144 2.00 -14.05 13.03
N GLY A 145 2.17 -14.04 14.35
CA GLY A 145 3.44 -14.33 15.01
C GLY A 145 3.94 -15.73 14.64
N TYR A 146 3.09 -16.75 14.71
CA TYR A 146 3.44 -18.11 14.32
C TYR A 146 3.92 -18.18 12.86
N PHE A 147 3.25 -17.47 11.95
CA PHE A 147 3.68 -17.40 10.55
C PHE A 147 5.09 -16.77 10.41
N LEU A 148 5.36 -15.68 11.13
CA LEU A 148 6.67 -15.00 11.10
C LEU A 148 7.81 -15.85 11.68
N PHE A 149 7.53 -16.66 12.71
CA PHE A 149 8.53 -17.54 13.34
C PHE A 149 8.61 -18.94 12.71
N SER A 150 7.71 -19.27 11.77
CA SER A 150 7.77 -20.52 11.02
C SER A 150 8.87 -20.46 9.95
N SER A 151 9.80 -21.41 10.00
CA SER A 151 10.84 -21.57 8.97
C SER A 151 10.18 -21.92 7.63
N HIS A 152 10.17 -20.98 6.69
CA HIS A 152 9.80 -21.28 5.32
C HIS A 152 11.03 -21.87 4.60
N PRO A 153 10.86 -22.92 3.79
CA PRO A 153 11.99 -23.51 3.07
C PRO A 153 12.66 -22.46 2.17
N PRO A 154 14.00 -22.37 2.16
CA PRO A 154 14.70 -21.47 1.24
C PRO A 154 14.47 -21.89 -0.21
N ASP A 155 14.21 -20.93 -1.09
CA ASP A 155 13.94 -21.18 -2.50
C ASP A 155 15.15 -21.81 -3.22
N SER A 156 14.91 -22.83 -4.04
CA SER A 156 15.90 -23.50 -4.91
C SER A 156 16.06 -22.85 -6.29
N GLU A 157 15.65 -21.60 -6.50
CA GLU A 157 15.78 -20.92 -7.79
C GLU A 157 16.52 -19.58 -7.67
N GLY A 158 17.71 -19.51 -8.29
CA GLY A 158 18.44 -18.26 -8.44
C GLY A 158 19.96 -18.30 -8.27
N ARG A 159 20.62 -19.47 -8.21
CA ARG A 159 22.08 -19.51 -8.47
C ARG A 159 22.29 -19.48 -9.99
N SER A 160 22.20 -18.28 -10.57
CA SER A 160 22.76 -18.06 -11.91
C SER A 160 24.21 -18.50 -11.88
N GLN A 161 24.52 -19.54 -12.64
CA GLN A 161 25.87 -20.01 -12.88
C GLN A 161 26.61 -18.92 -13.66
N ASN A 162 27.21 -17.95 -12.97
CA ASN A 162 28.38 -17.28 -13.51
C ASN A 162 29.55 -18.27 -13.40
N LEU A 163 29.54 -19.26 -14.30
CA LEU A 163 30.76 -19.95 -14.72
C LEU A 163 31.66 -18.89 -15.34
N LEU A 164 32.66 -18.45 -14.58
CA LEU A 164 33.82 -17.77 -15.16
C LEU A 164 34.40 -18.70 -16.23
N PRO A 165 34.67 -18.23 -17.47
CA PRO A 165 35.45 -19.01 -18.39
C PRO A 165 36.87 -19.14 -17.81
N ALA A 166 37.34 -20.37 -17.68
CA ALA A 166 38.73 -20.64 -17.36
C ALA A 166 39.63 -20.00 -18.42
N ALA A 167 40.56 -19.17 -17.98
CA ALA A 167 41.73 -18.75 -18.73
C ALA A 167 42.94 -19.49 -18.15
#